data_AF-A0A3A1U1Y4-F1
#
_entry.id   AF-A0A3A1U1Y4-F1
#
_cell.length_a   1.000
_cell.length_b   1.000
_cell.length_c   1.000
_cell.angle_alpha   90.00
_cell.angle_beta   90.00
_cell.angle_gamma   90.00
#
_symmetry.space_group_name_H-M   'P 1'
#
loop_
_entity.id
_entity.type
_entity.pdbx_description
1 polymer ?
#
loop_
_entity_poly.entity_id
_entity_poly.type
_entity_poly.pdbx_seq_one_letter_code
_entity_poly.pdbx_strand_id
1 'polypeptide(L)'
;MKFDGDRVDRFGRTLAAVFPDGEGNLSVALAEAGLGAPVDLGHQRFLAEVTQASGDAETKERGLFDSEIGCTAAGAVATAQARGQGLNAAGSRASMSQLVAAATSAAATDKLLRAADPRSRSLWRLYSRTQQARFADAFTEVRSRAAAIIAAPAARKQQIESQRKAAAEKAKQIRADRARKAAAAAKARKAAAARKTAAARRAARERADQAEQRGSSSSSGDLSGYTGCRRYAPGGRTWEPIPCH
;
A
#
# COMPACT_ATOMS: atom_id res chain seq x y z
N MET A 1 46.38 16.58 -48.63
CA MET A 1 44.90 16.49 -48.63
C MET A 1 44.43 15.87 -49.94
N LYS A 2 43.28 15.18 -49.93
CA LYS A 2 42.63 14.60 -51.12
C LYS A 2 41.14 14.98 -51.12
N PHE A 3 40.56 15.16 -52.31
CA PHE A 3 39.16 15.54 -52.47
C PHE A 3 38.30 14.33 -52.85
N ASP A 4 37.02 14.42 -52.51
CA ASP A 4 35.97 13.47 -52.86
C ASP A 4 34.86 14.22 -53.57
N GLY A 5 34.75 14.12 -54.90
CA GLY A 5 33.78 14.92 -55.68
C GLY A 5 34.05 16.42 -55.67
N ASP A 6 33.01 17.22 -55.43
CA ASP A 6 33.07 18.69 -55.41
C ASP A 6 33.97 19.21 -54.30
N ARG A 7 34.87 20.13 -54.64
CA ARG A 7 35.87 20.67 -53.71
C ARG A 7 35.28 21.60 -52.66
N VAL A 8 34.15 22.22 -52.96
CA VAL A 8 33.49 23.22 -52.12
C VAL A 8 32.01 22.92 -52.03
N ASP A 9 31.45 23.06 -50.84
CA ASP A 9 30.01 22.93 -50.63
C ASP A 9 29.24 24.19 -51.06
N ARG A 10 27.90 24.14 -50.96
CA ARG A 10 27.01 25.29 -51.27
C ARG A 10 27.26 26.56 -50.45
N PHE A 11 28.07 26.47 -49.39
CA PHE A 11 28.45 27.58 -48.52
C PHE A 11 29.89 28.06 -48.78
N GLY A 12 30.56 27.54 -49.82
CA GLY A 12 31.94 27.88 -50.17
C GLY A 12 33.00 27.24 -49.26
N ARG A 13 32.63 26.24 -48.45
CA ARG A 13 33.58 25.55 -47.55
C ARG A 13 34.27 24.40 -48.28
N THR A 14 35.58 24.29 -48.12
CA THR A 14 36.37 23.21 -48.74
C THR A 14 36.08 21.87 -48.07
N LEU A 15 35.74 20.84 -48.86
CA LEU A 15 35.54 19.47 -48.41
C LEU A 15 36.73 18.60 -48.83
N ALA A 16 37.55 18.18 -47.86
CA ALA A 16 38.74 17.38 -48.16
C ALA A 16 39.07 16.41 -47.02
N ALA A 17 39.61 15.25 -47.39
CA ALA A 17 40.30 14.37 -46.47
C ALA A 17 41.75 14.85 -46.28
N VAL A 18 42.18 14.96 -45.03
CA VAL A 18 43.52 15.42 -44.67
C VAL A 18 44.41 14.20 -44.39
N PHE A 19 45.63 14.24 -44.92
CA PHE A 19 46.64 13.19 -44.77
C PHE A 19 47.91 13.84 -44.23
N PRO A 20 48.11 13.88 -42.90
CA PRO A 20 49.35 14.39 -42.29
C PRO A 20 50.53 13.57 -42.82
N ASP A 21 51.64 14.23 -43.16
CA ASP A 21 52.86 13.58 -43.66
C ASP A 21 52.69 12.65 -44.89
N GLY A 22 51.55 12.78 -45.60
CA GLY A 22 51.22 11.96 -46.76
C GLY A 22 50.62 10.58 -46.44
N GLU A 23 50.56 10.19 -45.17
CA GLU A 23 50.10 8.87 -44.71
C GLU A 23 48.94 9.00 -43.71
N GLY A 24 48.00 8.05 -43.76
CA GLY A 24 46.85 8.00 -42.85
C GLY A 24 45.80 9.09 -43.10
N ASN A 25 44.53 8.71 -43.10
CA ASN A 25 43.43 9.66 -43.21
C ASN A 25 43.11 10.21 -41.81
N LEU A 26 43.26 11.52 -41.59
CA LEU A 26 43.00 12.17 -40.30
C LEU A 26 41.55 11.92 -39.82
N SER A 27 40.58 11.88 -40.72
CA SER A 27 39.18 11.60 -40.37
C SER A 27 38.99 10.18 -39.84
N VAL A 28 39.75 9.22 -40.37
CA VAL A 28 39.76 7.83 -39.87
C VAL A 28 40.38 7.80 -38.48
N ALA A 29 41.55 8.42 -38.28
CA ALA A 29 42.21 8.47 -36.98
C ALA A 29 41.35 9.14 -35.88
N LEU A 30 40.65 10.23 -36.21
CA LEU A 30 39.72 10.89 -35.29
C LEU A 30 38.51 10.00 -34.95
N ALA A 31 37.97 9.28 -35.95
CA ALA A 31 36.87 8.34 -35.73
C ALA A 31 37.31 7.13 -34.88
N GLU A 32 38.49 6.56 -35.12
CA GLU A 32 39.06 5.46 -34.32
C GLU A 32 39.34 5.85 -32.87
N ALA A 33 39.66 7.12 -32.62
CA ALA A 33 39.81 7.69 -31.29
C ALA A 33 38.46 7.99 -30.61
N GLY A 34 37.33 7.86 -31.32
CA GLY A 34 36.00 8.22 -30.84
C GLY A 34 35.79 9.73 -30.67
N LEU A 35 36.55 10.56 -31.40
CA LEU A 35 36.51 12.02 -31.34
C LEU A 35 35.74 12.65 -32.51
N GLY A 36 35.27 11.85 -33.46
CA GLY A 36 34.47 12.28 -34.60
C GLY A 36 33.42 11.26 -34.99
N ALA A 37 32.31 11.73 -35.55
CA ALA A 37 31.24 10.87 -36.08
C ALA A 37 31.16 11.03 -37.60
N PRO A 38 30.95 9.93 -38.35
CA PRO A 38 30.77 9.98 -39.80
C PRO A 38 29.47 10.73 -40.15
N VAL A 39 29.53 11.55 -41.19
CA VAL A 39 28.35 12.23 -41.76
C VAL A 39 28.38 12.05 -43.27
N ASP A 40 27.31 11.53 -43.84
CA ASP A 40 27.13 11.48 -45.29
C ASP A 40 26.60 12.83 -45.79
N LEU A 41 27.40 13.48 -46.64
CA LEU A 41 27.05 14.73 -47.33
C LEU A 41 26.95 14.54 -48.86
N GLY A 42 26.83 13.30 -49.33
CA GLY A 42 26.87 12.96 -50.75
C GLY A 42 28.27 12.62 -51.28
N HIS A 43 29.26 12.53 -50.39
CA HIS A 43 30.67 12.24 -50.69
C HIS A 43 31.07 10.95 -49.98
N GLN A 44 31.29 9.87 -50.74
CA GLN A 44 31.38 8.52 -50.19
C GLN A 44 32.76 7.86 -50.28
N ARG A 45 33.74 8.45 -51.00
CA ARG A 45 35.07 7.86 -51.23
C ARG A 45 35.77 7.44 -49.95
N PHE A 46 35.65 8.25 -48.89
CA PHE A 46 36.29 7.99 -47.59
C PHE A 46 35.31 7.61 -46.49
N LEU A 47 33.99 7.61 -46.78
CA LEU A 47 32.95 7.44 -45.77
C LEU A 47 32.97 6.03 -45.16
N ALA A 48 33.21 5.00 -45.96
CA ALA A 48 33.20 3.61 -45.48
C ALA A 48 34.27 3.36 -44.41
N GLU A 49 35.51 3.78 -44.66
CA GLU A 49 36.62 3.65 -43.70
C GLU A 49 36.36 4.42 -42.41
N VAL A 50 35.87 5.66 -42.51
CA VAL A 50 35.54 6.50 -41.35
C VAL A 50 34.37 5.89 -40.55
N THR A 51 33.39 5.30 -41.22
CA THR A 51 32.25 4.64 -40.58
C THR A 51 32.69 3.39 -39.84
N GLN A 52 33.56 2.57 -40.44
CA GLN A 52 34.13 1.40 -39.78
C GLN A 52 34.96 1.80 -38.55
N ALA A 53 35.83 2.80 -38.69
CA ALA A 53 36.62 3.35 -37.58
C ALA A 53 35.76 3.85 -36.42
N SER A 54 34.67 4.57 -36.72
CA SER A 54 33.72 5.01 -35.70
C SER A 54 33.04 3.83 -35.01
N GLY A 55 32.61 2.80 -35.76
CA GLY A 55 32.02 1.58 -35.19
C GLY A 55 32.99 0.82 -34.28
N ASP A 56 34.28 0.80 -34.63
CA ASP A 56 35.33 0.23 -33.79
C ASP A 56 35.53 1.04 -32.50
N ALA A 57 35.52 2.37 -32.57
CA ALA A 57 35.61 3.23 -31.39
C ALA A 57 34.39 3.10 -30.47
N GLU A 58 33.19 2.95 -31.04
CA GLU A 58 31.97 2.62 -30.31
C GLU A 58 32.11 1.29 -29.56
N THR A 59 32.55 0.24 -30.26
CA THR A 59 32.71 -1.10 -29.69
C THR A 59 33.78 -1.15 -28.60
N LYS A 60 34.83 -0.33 -28.73
CA LYS A 60 35.92 -0.20 -27.76
C LYS A 60 35.67 0.85 -26.69
N GLU A 61 34.50 1.49 -26.68
CA GLU A 61 34.10 2.53 -25.73
C GLU A 61 35.14 3.67 -25.61
N ARG A 62 35.60 4.20 -26.74
CA ARG A 62 36.63 5.26 -26.78
C ARG A 62 36.04 6.65 -26.94
N GLY A 63 36.74 7.65 -26.38
CA GLY A 63 36.42 9.07 -26.61
C GLY A 63 34.99 9.42 -26.19
N LEU A 64 34.14 9.82 -27.13
CA LEU A 64 32.73 10.16 -26.87
C LEU A 64 31.90 8.97 -26.36
N PHE A 65 32.37 7.73 -26.54
CA PHE A 65 31.72 6.50 -26.09
C PHE A 65 32.25 5.99 -24.75
N ASP A 66 33.30 6.61 -24.22
CA ASP A 66 33.91 6.24 -22.95
C ASP A 66 33.00 6.63 -21.78
N SER A 67 32.71 5.62 -20.94
CA SER A 67 31.84 5.75 -19.77
C SER A 67 32.52 6.34 -18.55
N GLU A 68 33.86 6.40 -18.52
CA GLU A 68 34.64 7.02 -17.46
C GLU A 68 34.77 8.54 -17.65
N ILE A 69 34.55 9.03 -18.86
CA ILE A 69 34.55 10.47 -19.17
C ILE A 69 33.19 11.08 -18.80
N GLY A 70 33.07 11.62 -17.60
CA GLY A 70 31.79 12.11 -17.06
C GLY A 70 31.07 13.22 -17.86
N CYS A 71 31.74 13.89 -18.81
CA CYS A 71 31.10 14.89 -19.67
C CYS A 71 30.45 14.31 -20.95
N THR A 72 30.68 13.03 -21.28
CA THR A 72 30.07 12.33 -22.42
C THR A 72 28.65 11.84 -22.08
N ALA A 73 27.86 11.45 -23.11
CA ALA A 73 26.56 10.83 -22.83
C ALA A 73 26.73 9.45 -22.18
N ALA A 74 27.75 8.68 -22.59
CA ALA A 74 28.09 7.39 -21.99
C ALA A 74 28.43 7.56 -20.49
N GLY A 75 29.27 8.52 -20.13
CA GLY A 75 29.59 8.81 -18.73
C GLY A 75 28.41 9.36 -17.92
N ALA A 76 27.53 10.14 -18.54
CA ALA A 76 26.27 10.56 -17.92
C ALA A 76 25.36 9.36 -17.62
N VAL A 77 25.27 8.39 -18.53
CA VAL A 77 24.51 7.14 -18.33
C VAL A 77 25.14 6.26 -17.25
N ALA A 78 26.46 6.08 -17.27
CA ALA A 78 27.15 5.29 -16.24
C ALA A 78 26.96 5.91 -14.84
N THR A 79 27.10 7.23 -14.74
CA THR A 79 26.81 7.98 -13.50
C THR A 79 25.35 7.80 -13.07
N ALA A 80 24.40 7.86 -14.02
CA ALA A 80 22.99 7.65 -13.76
C ALA A 80 22.72 6.25 -13.19
N GLN A 81 23.29 5.23 -13.82
CA GLN A 81 23.15 3.83 -13.41
C GLN A 81 23.77 3.59 -12.03
N ALA A 82 24.99 4.09 -11.77
CA ALA A 82 25.63 4.00 -10.47
C ALA A 82 24.79 4.64 -9.35
N ARG A 83 24.22 5.82 -9.61
CA ARG A 83 23.26 6.46 -8.69
C ARG A 83 22.01 5.62 -8.49
N GLY A 84 21.49 5.04 -9.57
CA GLY A 84 20.34 4.14 -9.54
C GLY A 84 20.56 2.84 -8.76
N GLN A 85 21.79 2.34 -8.70
CA GLN A 85 22.18 1.22 -7.85
C GLN A 85 22.24 1.63 -6.38
N GLY A 86 22.68 2.86 -6.08
CA GLY A 86 22.68 3.43 -4.73
C GLY A 86 21.29 3.75 -4.19
N LEU A 87 20.26 3.81 -5.05
CA LEU A 87 18.86 3.92 -4.65
C LEU A 87 18.39 2.57 -4.07
N ASN A 88 18.76 2.31 -2.81
CA ASN A 88 18.25 1.17 -2.07
C ASN A 88 16.72 1.29 -1.95
N ALA A 89 16.00 0.28 -2.43
CA ALA A 89 14.59 0.15 -2.13
C ALA A 89 14.46 -0.02 -0.60
N ALA A 90 13.91 1.00 0.06
CA ALA A 90 13.55 0.89 1.45
C ALA A 90 12.60 -0.31 1.60
N GLY A 91 13.09 -1.37 2.24
CA GLY A 91 12.35 -2.61 2.39
C GLY A 91 11.01 -2.37 3.10
N SER A 92 10.10 -3.34 3.05
CA SER A 92 8.75 -3.25 3.65
C SER A 92 8.73 -2.93 5.16
N ARG A 93 9.88 -3.08 5.84
CA ARG A 93 10.11 -2.77 7.26
C ARG A 93 10.67 -1.37 7.52
N ALA A 94 10.94 -0.56 6.50
CA ALA A 94 11.44 0.79 6.67
C ALA A 94 10.44 1.66 7.44
N SER A 95 10.97 2.43 8.39
CA SER A 95 10.23 3.47 9.10
C SER A 95 9.85 4.62 8.16
N MET A 96 8.85 5.43 8.56
CA MET A 96 8.44 6.59 7.76
C MET A 96 9.57 7.62 7.58
N SER A 97 10.42 7.84 8.58
CA SER A 97 11.57 8.75 8.46
C SER A 97 12.62 8.23 7.47
N GLN A 98 12.90 6.93 7.49
CA GLN A 98 13.78 6.29 6.49
C GLN A 98 13.21 6.40 5.07
N LEU A 99 11.90 6.19 4.90
CA LEU A 99 11.22 6.35 3.61
C LEU A 99 11.30 7.78 3.09
N VAL A 100 11.11 8.79 3.96
CA VAL A 100 11.22 10.20 3.59
C VAL A 100 12.65 10.57 3.20
N ALA A 101 13.66 10.14 3.97
CA ALA A 101 15.06 10.40 3.64
C ALA A 101 15.46 9.77 2.28
N ALA A 102 15.01 8.53 2.03
CA ALA A 102 15.21 7.86 0.75
C ALA A 102 14.51 8.62 -0.39
N ALA A 103 13.28 9.09 -0.19
CA ALA A 103 12.55 9.90 -1.16
C ALA A 103 13.27 11.22 -1.48
N THR A 104 13.86 11.90 -0.48
CA THR A 104 14.65 13.12 -0.71
C THR A 104 15.91 12.86 -1.54
N SER A 105 16.65 11.78 -1.23
CA SER A 105 17.81 11.36 -2.02
C SER A 105 17.44 10.97 -3.46
N ALA A 106 16.33 10.24 -3.62
CA ALA A 106 15.78 9.88 -4.91
C ALA A 106 15.33 11.11 -5.72
N ALA A 107 14.73 12.11 -5.09
CA ALA A 107 14.34 13.35 -5.74
C ALA A 107 15.55 14.18 -6.21
N ALA A 108 16.62 14.24 -5.40
CA ALA A 108 17.88 14.87 -5.81
C ALA A 108 18.49 14.13 -7.01
N THR A 109 18.46 12.80 -7.00
CA THR A 109 18.89 11.97 -8.12
C THR A 109 18.04 12.23 -9.38
N ASP A 110 16.71 12.24 -9.32
CA ASP A 110 15.84 12.55 -10.48
C ASP A 110 16.15 13.94 -11.04
N LYS A 111 16.38 14.94 -10.19
CA LYS A 111 16.77 16.29 -10.64
C LYS A 111 18.10 16.28 -11.40
N LEU A 112 19.10 15.58 -10.87
CA LEU A 112 20.40 15.45 -11.53
C LEU A 112 20.29 14.68 -12.84
N LEU A 113 19.47 13.63 -12.90
CA LEU A 113 19.23 12.84 -14.12
C LEU A 113 18.55 13.67 -15.21
N ARG A 114 17.60 14.53 -14.86
CA ARG A 114 16.98 15.45 -15.82
C ARG A 114 18.00 16.45 -16.37
N ALA A 115 18.90 16.96 -15.53
CA ALA A 115 19.98 17.84 -15.95
C ALA A 115 21.04 17.12 -16.80
N ALA A 116 21.22 15.83 -16.56
CA ALA A 116 22.13 14.96 -17.29
C ALA A 116 21.48 14.29 -18.52
N ASP A 117 20.20 14.56 -18.82
CA ASP A 117 19.51 13.92 -19.94
C ASP A 117 20.26 14.24 -21.25
N PRO A 118 20.89 13.23 -21.87
CA PRO A 118 21.76 13.46 -23.00
C PRO A 118 20.98 13.98 -24.21
N ARG A 119 19.66 13.72 -24.30
CA ARG A 119 18.80 14.24 -25.38
C ARG A 119 18.74 15.76 -25.43
N SER A 120 19.03 16.43 -24.32
CA SER A 120 19.10 17.89 -24.25
C SER A 120 20.38 18.47 -24.88
N ARG A 121 21.38 17.62 -25.18
CA ARG A 121 22.69 18.03 -25.70
C ARG A 121 22.75 17.86 -27.21
N SER A 122 23.39 18.82 -27.89
CA SER A 122 23.64 18.78 -29.34
C SER A 122 24.39 17.52 -29.78
N LEU A 123 25.28 17.00 -28.91
CA LEU A 123 26.07 15.79 -29.16
C LEU A 123 25.24 14.49 -29.15
N TRP A 124 23.99 14.50 -28.67
CA TRP A 124 23.12 13.31 -28.71
C TRP A 124 22.96 12.72 -30.11
N ARG A 125 22.92 13.60 -31.12
CA ARG A 125 22.74 13.23 -32.52
C ARG A 125 23.94 12.47 -33.11
N LEU A 126 25.09 12.49 -32.43
CA LEU A 126 26.29 11.76 -32.85
C LEU A 126 26.20 10.26 -32.53
N TYR A 127 25.33 9.86 -31.60
CA TYR A 127 25.14 8.46 -31.24
C TYR A 127 24.19 7.77 -32.22
N SER A 128 24.42 6.48 -32.48
CA SER A 128 23.52 5.66 -33.31
C SER A 128 22.14 5.52 -32.65
N ARG A 129 21.09 5.24 -33.44
CA ARG A 129 19.72 5.06 -32.90
C ARG A 129 19.66 3.98 -31.82
N THR A 130 20.45 2.92 -31.96
CA THR A 130 20.54 1.83 -31.00
C THR A 130 21.15 2.31 -29.67
N GLN A 131 22.21 3.11 -29.72
CA GLN A 131 22.80 3.70 -28.50
C GLN A 131 21.86 4.71 -27.86
N GLN A 132 21.23 5.56 -28.67
CA GLN A 132 20.23 6.52 -28.20
C GLN A 132 19.10 5.81 -27.44
N ALA A 133 18.61 4.67 -27.96
CA ALA A 133 17.61 3.85 -27.29
C ALA A 133 18.14 3.27 -25.96
N ARG A 134 19.32 2.64 -25.97
CA ARG A 134 19.93 2.07 -24.74
C ARG A 134 20.13 3.11 -23.63
N PHE A 135 20.62 4.29 -23.99
CA PHE A 135 20.81 5.39 -23.06
C PHE A 135 19.46 5.91 -22.55
N ALA A 136 18.48 6.09 -23.44
CA ALA A 136 17.12 6.46 -23.07
C ALA A 136 16.49 5.47 -22.08
N ASP A 137 16.67 4.17 -22.32
CA ASP A 137 16.15 3.10 -21.47
C ASP A 137 16.83 3.12 -20.10
N ALA A 138 18.16 3.26 -20.04
CA ALA A 138 18.90 3.37 -18.79
C ALA A 138 18.43 4.57 -17.94
N PHE A 139 18.25 5.75 -18.55
CA PHE A 139 17.69 6.90 -17.85
C PHE A 139 16.25 6.66 -17.37
N THR A 140 15.42 6.02 -18.20
CA THR A 140 14.02 5.71 -17.86
C THR A 140 13.94 4.73 -16.70
N GLU A 141 14.82 3.73 -16.68
CA GLU A 141 14.92 2.76 -15.60
C GLU A 141 15.31 3.42 -14.27
N VAL A 142 16.36 4.24 -14.26
CA VAL A 142 16.78 4.90 -13.01
C VAL A 142 15.71 5.87 -12.52
N ARG A 143 15.07 6.61 -13.43
CA ARG A 143 13.97 7.53 -13.07
C ARG A 143 12.74 6.80 -12.56
N SER A 144 12.39 5.63 -13.11
CA SER A 144 11.25 4.84 -12.62
C SER A 144 11.51 4.31 -11.21
N ARG A 145 12.74 3.84 -10.93
CA ARG A 145 13.16 3.46 -9.57
C ARG A 145 13.10 4.65 -8.61
N ALA A 146 13.61 5.82 -9.00
CA ALA A 146 13.53 7.02 -8.19
C ALA A 146 12.08 7.43 -7.91
N ALA A 147 11.21 7.41 -8.93
CA ALA A 147 9.78 7.73 -8.79
C ALA A 147 9.06 6.77 -7.83
N ALA A 148 9.35 5.47 -7.88
CA ALA A 148 8.80 4.49 -6.95
C ALA A 148 9.20 4.79 -5.49
N ILE A 149 10.46 5.15 -5.25
CA ILE A 149 10.96 5.52 -3.91
C ILE A 149 10.31 6.83 -3.44
N ILE A 150 10.17 7.82 -4.32
CA ILE A 150 9.50 9.10 -4.02
C ILE A 150 8.04 8.89 -3.63
N ALA A 151 7.33 7.96 -4.28
CA ALA A 151 5.93 7.67 -3.98
C ALA A 151 5.72 6.81 -2.71
N ALA A 152 6.74 6.07 -2.26
CA ALA A 152 6.63 5.10 -1.18
C ALA A 152 6.12 5.69 0.16
N PRO A 153 6.54 6.88 0.64
CA PRO A 153 5.99 7.47 1.87
C PRO A 153 4.48 7.71 1.80
N ALA A 154 3.99 8.24 0.68
CA ALA A 154 2.56 8.51 0.49
C ALA A 154 1.75 7.21 0.48
N ALA A 155 2.23 6.20 -0.24
CA ALA A 155 1.60 4.88 -0.28
C ALA A 155 1.55 4.23 1.12
N ARG A 156 2.65 4.32 1.89
CA ARG A 156 2.70 3.76 3.25
C ARG A 156 1.74 4.50 4.20
N LYS A 157 1.63 5.82 4.10
CA LYS A 157 0.67 6.61 4.87
C LYS A 157 -0.77 6.17 4.57
N GLN A 158 -1.13 6.00 3.30
CA GLN A 158 -2.45 5.53 2.90
C GLN A 158 -2.73 4.10 3.42
N GLN A 159 -1.74 3.21 3.37
CA GLN A 159 -1.87 1.85 3.92
C GLN A 159 -2.10 1.85 5.43
N ILE A 160 -1.37 2.69 6.18
CA ILE A 160 -1.57 2.83 7.63
C ILE A 160 -2.97 3.36 7.94
N GLU A 161 -3.45 4.36 7.19
CA GLU A 161 -4.78 4.93 7.38
C GLU A 161 -5.90 3.93 7.08
N SER A 162 -5.79 3.16 5.99
CA SER A 162 -6.77 2.14 5.64
C SER A 162 -6.82 1.01 6.68
N GLN A 163 -5.66 0.57 7.18
CA GLN A 163 -5.58 -0.39 8.28
C GLN A 163 -6.24 0.13 9.56
N ARG A 164 -6.03 1.42 9.91
CA ARG A 164 -6.66 2.05 11.07
C ARG A 164 -8.19 2.10 10.91
N LYS A 165 -8.70 2.46 9.73
CA LYS A 165 -10.14 2.47 9.45
C LYS A 165 -10.74 1.06 9.56
N ALA A 166 -10.10 0.06 8.95
CA ALA A 166 -10.53 -1.33 9.03
C ALA A 166 -10.52 -1.87 10.47
N ALA A 167 -9.49 -1.54 11.26
CA ALA A 167 -9.41 -1.93 12.66
C ALA A 167 -10.49 -1.24 13.51
N ALA A 168 -10.78 0.04 13.26
CA ALA A 168 -11.84 0.76 13.95
C ALA A 168 -13.23 0.19 13.65
N GLU A 169 -13.52 -0.17 12.40
CA GLU A 169 -14.80 -0.78 12.03
C GLU A 169 -14.96 -2.18 12.64
N LYS A 170 -13.91 -3.01 12.62
CA LYS A 170 -13.92 -4.30 13.34
C LYS A 170 -14.17 -4.12 14.83
N ALA A 171 -13.54 -3.12 15.46
CA ALA A 171 -13.77 -2.82 16.87
C ALA A 171 -15.22 -2.38 17.15
N LYS A 172 -15.83 -1.58 16.28
CA LYS A 172 -17.25 -1.20 16.37
C LYS A 172 -18.16 -2.42 16.23
N GLN A 173 -17.92 -3.29 15.26
CA GLN A 173 -18.70 -4.51 15.06
C GLN A 173 -18.64 -5.43 16.29
N ILE A 174 -17.44 -5.63 16.86
CA ILE A 174 -17.27 -6.43 18.09
C ILE A 174 -18.03 -5.80 19.26
N ARG A 175 -17.98 -4.47 19.42
CA ARG A 175 -18.74 -3.76 20.46
C ARG A 175 -20.25 -3.91 20.28
N ALA A 176 -20.73 -3.76 19.05
CA ALA A 176 -22.15 -3.91 18.71
C ALA A 176 -22.65 -5.35 18.94
N ASP A 177 -21.89 -6.37 18.54
CA ASP A 177 -22.22 -7.77 18.79
C ASP A 177 -22.25 -8.08 20.30
N ARG A 178 -21.26 -7.61 21.05
CA ARG A 178 -21.24 -7.74 22.53
C ARG A 178 -22.45 -7.05 23.16
N ALA A 179 -22.80 -5.84 22.72
CA ALA A 179 -23.97 -5.12 23.20
C ALA A 179 -25.28 -5.87 22.89
N ARG A 180 -25.41 -6.42 21.66
CA ARG A 180 -26.58 -7.22 21.26
C ARG A 180 -26.69 -8.51 22.09
N LYS A 181 -25.58 -9.22 22.31
CA LYS A 181 -25.54 -10.42 23.16
C LYS A 181 -25.89 -10.10 24.61
N ALA A 182 -25.36 -9.01 25.16
CA ALA A 182 -25.68 -8.55 26.51
C ALA A 182 -27.17 -8.17 26.64
N ALA A 183 -27.73 -7.44 25.68
CA ALA A 183 -29.15 -7.08 25.65
C ALA A 183 -30.05 -8.32 25.54
N ALA A 184 -29.70 -9.28 24.68
CA ALA A 184 -30.43 -10.54 24.54
C ALA A 184 -30.39 -11.35 25.85
N ALA A 185 -29.22 -11.46 26.48
CA ALA A 185 -29.06 -12.13 27.77
C ALA A 185 -29.88 -11.44 28.88
N ALA A 186 -29.89 -10.11 28.92
CA ALA A 186 -30.69 -9.34 29.87
C ALA A 186 -32.20 -9.56 29.66
N LYS A 187 -32.68 -9.57 28.41
CA LYS A 187 -34.08 -9.88 28.07
C LYS A 187 -34.45 -11.30 28.47
N ALA A 188 -33.58 -12.28 28.21
CA ALA A 188 -33.79 -13.67 28.62
C ALA A 188 -33.87 -13.83 30.15
N ARG A 189 -32.99 -13.15 30.90
CA ARG A 189 -33.03 -13.13 32.38
C ARG A 189 -34.33 -12.53 32.90
N LYS A 190 -34.78 -11.39 32.36
CA LYS A 190 -36.07 -10.76 32.74
C LYS A 190 -37.25 -11.69 32.44
N ALA A 191 -37.28 -12.33 31.28
CA ALA A 191 -38.35 -13.27 30.92
C ALA A 191 -38.36 -14.51 31.84
N ALA A 192 -37.20 -15.06 32.17
CA ALA A 192 -37.07 -16.17 33.10
C ALA A 192 -37.56 -15.80 34.52
N ALA A 193 -37.20 -14.61 35.00
CA ALA A 193 -37.69 -14.09 36.29
C ALA A 193 -39.22 -13.94 36.29
N ALA A 194 -39.79 -13.33 35.24
CA ALA A 194 -41.24 -13.17 35.11
C ALA A 194 -41.99 -14.52 35.08
N ARG A 195 -41.44 -15.53 34.39
CA ARG A 195 -42.00 -16.89 34.39
C ARG A 195 -41.98 -17.52 35.77
N LYS A 196 -40.88 -17.39 36.52
CA LYS A 196 -40.79 -17.87 37.90
C LYS A 196 -41.82 -17.21 38.80
N THR A 197 -41.97 -15.88 38.72
CA THR A 197 -42.98 -15.15 39.49
C THR A 197 -44.41 -15.57 39.12
N ALA A 198 -44.70 -15.73 37.83
CA ALA A 198 -46.01 -16.20 37.37
C ALA A 198 -46.32 -17.63 37.86
N ALA A 199 -45.35 -18.54 37.80
CA ALA A 199 -45.48 -19.90 38.32
C ALA A 199 -45.71 -19.91 39.84
N ALA A 200 -44.95 -19.12 40.61
CA ALA A 200 -45.14 -18.99 42.05
C ALA A 200 -46.55 -18.45 42.41
N ARG A 201 -47.06 -17.46 41.65
CA ARG A 201 -48.42 -16.95 41.85
C ARG A 201 -49.51 -17.98 41.54
N ARG A 202 -49.31 -18.83 40.52
CA ARG A 202 -50.24 -19.93 40.21
C ARG A 202 -50.25 -20.97 41.32
N ALA A 203 -49.07 -21.43 41.75
CA ALA A 203 -48.95 -22.39 42.85
C ALA A 203 -49.53 -21.85 44.18
N ALA A 204 -49.39 -20.55 44.46
CA ALA A 204 -49.99 -19.94 45.64
C ALA A 204 -51.53 -19.90 45.56
N ARG A 205 -52.10 -19.62 44.39
CA ARG A 205 -53.56 -19.68 44.16
C ARG A 205 -54.10 -21.09 44.34
N GLU A 206 -53.47 -22.08 43.70
CA GLU A 206 -53.87 -23.49 43.82
C GLU A 206 -53.85 -23.99 45.28
N ARG A 207 -52.87 -23.54 46.09
CA ARG A 207 -52.83 -23.85 47.54
C ARG A 207 -53.96 -23.18 48.32
N ALA A 208 -54.31 -21.93 47.99
CA ALA A 208 -55.43 -21.24 48.62
C ALA A 208 -56.77 -21.93 48.29
N ASP A 209 -56.99 -22.28 47.02
CA ASP A 209 -58.19 -22.98 46.55
C ASP A 209 -58.34 -24.35 47.25
N GLN A 210 -57.24 -25.10 47.43
CA GLN A 210 -57.25 -26.37 48.17
C GLN A 210 -57.53 -26.21 49.67
N ALA A 211 -57.09 -25.09 50.28
CA ALA A 211 -57.38 -24.80 51.68
C ALA A 211 -58.86 -24.46 51.89
N GLU A 212 -59.49 -23.71 50.98
CA GLU A 212 -60.93 -23.43 51.02
C GLU A 212 -61.78 -24.70 50.85
N GLN A 213 -61.43 -25.59 49.91
CA GLN A 213 -62.13 -26.87 49.73
C GLN A 213 -62.02 -27.80 50.96
N ARG A 214 -60.90 -27.76 51.70
CA ARG A 214 -60.75 -28.50 52.96
C ARG A 214 -61.46 -27.82 54.15
N GLY A 215 -61.61 -26.50 54.11
CA GLY A 215 -62.42 -25.73 55.06
C GLY A 215 -63.92 -25.99 54.92
N SER A 216 -64.41 -26.25 53.71
CA SER A 216 -65.84 -26.56 53.49
C SER A 216 -66.21 -28.02 53.84
N SER A 217 -65.25 -28.91 54.10
CA SER A 217 -65.50 -30.32 54.46
C SER A 217 -65.34 -30.62 55.96
N SER A 218 -65.21 -29.61 56.84
CA SER A 218 -64.99 -29.82 58.29
C SER A 218 -65.87 -29.00 59.24
N SER A 219 -67.00 -28.45 58.77
CA SER A 219 -67.97 -27.78 59.66
C SER A 219 -69.42 -27.99 59.22
N SER A 220 -69.87 -29.25 59.30
CA SER A 220 -71.26 -29.60 59.63
C SER A 220 -71.25 -30.95 60.36
N GLY A 221 -70.54 -30.97 61.49
CA GLY A 221 -70.93 -31.83 62.62
C GLY A 221 -72.21 -31.21 63.17
N ASP A 222 -73.32 -31.69 62.67
CA ASP A 222 -74.68 -31.27 62.95
C ASP A 222 -74.99 -31.40 64.45
N LEU A 223 -74.81 -30.31 65.20
CA LEU A 223 -75.29 -30.15 66.58
C LEU A 223 -76.74 -29.58 66.60
N SER A 224 -77.51 -29.77 65.53
CA SER A 224 -78.93 -29.41 65.44
C SER A 224 -79.83 -30.18 66.43
N GLY A 225 -79.29 -31.18 67.16
CA GLY A 225 -80.05 -32.00 68.12
C GLY A 225 -79.57 -32.00 69.58
N TYR A 226 -78.57 -31.20 69.99
CA TYR A 226 -78.03 -31.30 71.35
C TYR A 226 -78.92 -30.59 72.40
N THR A 227 -79.73 -31.38 73.12
CA THR A 227 -80.64 -30.98 74.21
C THR A 227 -80.05 -31.17 75.62
N GLY A 228 -78.75 -31.47 75.74
CA GLY A 228 -78.05 -31.64 77.02
C GLY A 228 -77.73 -30.31 77.73
N CYS A 229 -77.29 -30.41 78.98
CA CYS A 229 -76.95 -29.28 79.84
C CYS A 229 -75.77 -28.47 79.26
N ARG A 230 -75.84 -27.14 79.38
CA ARG A 230 -74.87 -26.20 78.80
C ARG A 230 -74.25 -25.33 79.88
N ARG A 231 -72.92 -25.18 79.86
CA ARG A 231 -72.19 -24.21 80.68
C ARG A 231 -71.78 -23.02 79.83
N TYR A 232 -72.16 -21.81 80.23
CA TYR A 232 -71.78 -20.59 79.55
C TYR A 232 -70.49 -20.00 80.13
N ALA A 233 -69.61 -19.47 79.26
CA ALA A 233 -68.45 -18.70 79.67
C ALA A 233 -68.86 -17.30 80.20
N PRO A 234 -68.05 -16.65 81.06
CA PRO A 234 -68.33 -15.29 81.53
C PRO A 234 -68.47 -14.33 80.33
N GLY A 235 -69.66 -13.72 80.20
CA GLY A 235 -70.00 -12.89 79.04
C GLY A 235 -70.92 -13.55 78.01
N GLY A 236 -71.31 -14.82 78.19
CA GLY A 236 -72.50 -15.44 77.58
C GLY A 236 -72.46 -15.71 76.07
N ARG A 237 -71.33 -15.46 75.40
CA ARG A 237 -71.23 -15.62 73.93
C ARG A 237 -70.73 -16.99 73.46
N THR A 238 -70.22 -17.82 74.37
CA THR A 238 -69.79 -19.19 74.08
C THR A 238 -70.30 -20.13 75.17
N TRP A 239 -70.61 -21.38 74.78
CA TRP A 239 -71.06 -22.43 75.70
C TRP A 239 -70.37 -23.74 75.38
N GLU A 240 -70.24 -24.61 76.38
CA GLU A 240 -69.72 -25.97 76.26
C GLU A 240 -70.71 -26.99 76.88
N PRO A 241 -70.85 -28.20 76.28
CA PRO A 241 -71.73 -29.26 76.77
C PRO A 241 -71.22 -29.86 78.09
N ILE A 242 -72.12 -30.08 79.05
CA ILE A 242 -71.81 -30.74 80.34
C ILE A 242 -72.79 -31.89 80.61
N PRO A 243 -72.38 -32.95 81.32
CA PRO A 243 -73.29 -34.02 81.74
C PRO A 243 -74.36 -33.47 82.68
N CYS A 244 -75.63 -33.81 82.42
CA CYS A 244 -76.72 -33.55 83.36
C CYS A 244 -76.70 -34.62 84.45
N HIS A 245 -76.49 -34.21 85.69
CA HIS A 245 -76.62 -35.07 86.87
C HIS A 245 -77.94 -34.78 87.58
#